data_AF-A0AAW0EW72-F1
#
_entry.id   AF-A0AAW0EW72-F1
#
_cell.length_a   1.000
_cell.length_b   1.000
_cell.length_c   1.000
_cell.angle_alpha   90.00
_cell.angle_beta   90.00
_cell.angle_gamma   90.00
#
_symmetry.space_group_name_H-M   'P 1'
#
loop_
_entity.id
_entity.type
_entity.pdbx_description
1 polymer ?
#
loop_
_entity_poly.entity_id
_entity_poly.type
_entity_poly.pdbx_seq_one_letter_code
_entity_poly.pdbx_strand_id
1 'polypeptide(L)'
;MKLVRRARKSIRERRMKACINDLNANLSKVEMRVFREQKKERDTKRQELGIAGPVPREVVNGQMNPELYAVECRLHAEAGLPKPLPYQGYKEDLARSRATTHCVGFVGFRTLLQAVRARNV
;
A
#
# COMPACT_ATOMS: atom_id res chain seq x y z
N MET A 1 -7.11 32.07 -43.95
CA MET A 1 -7.69 31.40 -42.77
C MET A 1 -8.96 32.12 -42.36
N LYS A 2 -10.12 31.45 -42.31
CA LYS A 2 -11.39 32.07 -41.91
C LYS A 2 -11.37 32.36 -40.41
N LEU A 3 -11.35 33.64 -40.03
CA LEU A 3 -11.54 34.10 -38.66
C LEU A 3 -12.98 33.79 -38.22
N VAL A 4 -13.17 32.71 -37.46
CA VAL A 4 -14.45 32.42 -36.82
C VAL A 4 -14.64 33.45 -35.70
N ARG A 5 -15.47 34.48 -35.96
CA ARG A 5 -15.89 35.43 -34.93
C ARG A 5 -16.71 34.65 -33.89
N ARG A 6 -16.16 34.44 -32.69
CA ARG A 6 -16.92 33.89 -31.56
C ARG A 6 -18.08 34.84 -31.25
N ALA A 7 -19.30 34.31 -31.23
CA ALA A 7 -20.46 35.04 -30.74
C ALA A 7 -20.18 35.54 -29.31
N ARG A 8 -20.50 36.81 -29.03
CA ARG A 8 -20.38 37.36 -27.67
C ARG A 8 -21.43 36.68 -26.79
N LYS A 9 -20.99 36.13 -25.66
CA LYS A 9 -21.90 35.54 -24.66
C LYS A 9 -22.92 36.57 -24.18
N SER A 10 -24.16 36.13 -24.03
CA SER A 10 -25.24 36.99 -23.51
C SER A 10 -24.93 37.44 -22.07
N ILE A 11 -25.54 38.54 -21.61
CA ILE A 11 -25.39 39.01 -20.22
C ILE A 11 -25.86 37.92 -19.25
N ARG A 12 -26.95 37.21 -19.58
CA ARG A 12 -27.48 36.08 -18.81
C ARG A 12 -26.45 34.95 -18.67
N GLU A 13 -25.84 34.52 -19.77
CA GLU A 13 -24.79 33.49 -19.74
C GLU A 13 -23.58 33.91 -18.90
N ARG A 14 -23.17 35.18 -18.99
CA ARG A 14 -22.05 35.69 -18.19
C ARG A 14 -22.38 35.68 -16.69
N ARG A 15 -23.58 36.13 -16.31
CA ARG A 15 -24.06 36.08 -14.91
C ARG A 15 -24.17 34.65 -14.39
N MET A 16 -24.71 33.73 -15.18
CA MET A 16 -24.84 32.32 -14.80
C MET A 16 -23.47 31.67 -14.61
N LYS A 17 -22.51 31.95 -15.52
CA LYS A 17 -21.13 31.46 -15.37
C LYS A 17 -20.45 32.00 -14.11
N ALA A 18 -20.65 33.28 -13.78
CA ALA A 18 -20.12 33.85 -12.55
C ALA A 18 -20.70 33.15 -11.30
N CYS A 19 -22.02 32.96 -11.27
CA CYS A 19 -22.69 32.26 -10.16
C CYS A 19 -22.19 30.82 -9.97
N ILE A 20 -21.98 30.09 -11.08
CA ILE A 20 -21.41 28.73 -11.03
C ILE A 20 -19.97 28.75 -10.51
N ASN A 21 -19.17 29.71 -10.94
CA ASN A 21 -17.79 29.85 -10.47
C ASN A 21 -17.75 30.15 -8.96
N ASP A 22 -18.62 31.03 -8.47
CA ASP A 22 -18.71 31.38 -7.05
C ASP A 22 -19.16 30.18 -6.22
N LEU A 23 -20.14 29.41 -6.71
CA LEU A 23 -20.57 28.17 -6.08
C LEU A 23 -19.41 27.17 -5.98
N ASN A 24 -18.69 26.93 -7.08
CA ASN A 24 -17.56 26.00 -7.10
C ASN A 24 -16.43 26.45 -6.17
N ALA A 25 -16.14 27.75 -6.11
CA ALA A 25 -15.14 28.29 -5.20
C ALA A 25 -15.52 28.08 -3.73
N ASN A 26 -16.81 28.22 -3.40
CA ASN A 26 -17.31 27.98 -2.05
C ASN A 26 -17.30 26.50 -1.70
N LEU A 27 -17.72 25.61 -2.61
CA LEU A 27 -17.64 24.16 -2.41
C LEU A 27 -16.20 23.71 -2.16
N SER A 28 -15.25 24.17 -2.98
CA SER A 28 -13.83 23.85 -2.80
C SER A 28 -13.29 24.28 -1.43
N LYS A 29 -13.73 25.44 -0.91
CA LYS A 29 -13.35 25.89 0.45
C LYS A 29 -13.91 24.97 1.54
N VAL A 30 -15.16 24.52 1.40
CA VAL A 30 -15.78 23.59 2.35
C VAL A 30 -15.08 22.23 2.30
N GLU A 31 -14.85 21.68 1.10
CA GLU A 31 -14.11 20.43 0.91
C GLU A 31 -12.71 20.50 1.55
N MET A 32 -11.98 21.59 1.30
CA MET A 32 -10.67 21.79 1.91
C MET A 32 -10.72 21.93 3.43
N ARG A 33 -11.78 22.51 3.98
CA ARG A 33 -11.96 22.61 5.43
C ARG A 33 -12.23 21.24 6.04
N VAL A 34 -13.16 20.47 5.48
CA VAL A 34 -13.47 19.10 5.90
C VAL A 34 -12.23 18.22 5.84
N PHE A 35 -11.47 18.30 4.74
CA PHE A 35 -10.21 17.56 4.60
C PHE A 35 -9.21 17.89 5.71
N ARG A 36 -9.08 19.17 6.07
CA ARG A 36 -8.18 19.61 7.15
C ARG A 36 -8.63 19.10 8.52
N GLU A 37 -9.94 19.12 8.79
CA GLU A 37 -10.52 18.60 10.03
C GLU A 37 -10.28 17.09 10.14
N GLN A 38 -10.62 16.32 9.10
CA GLN A 38 -10.34 14.88 9.04
C GLN A 38 -8.85 14.53 9.12
N LYS A 39 -7.97 15.36 8.54
CA LYS A 39 -6.53 15.18 8.67
C LYS A 39 -6.08 15.35 10.12
N LYS A 40 -6.54 16.41 10.80
CA LYS A 40 -6.24 16.63 12.22
C LYS A 40 -6.75 15.49 13.10
N GLU A 41 -7.96 14.99 12.86
CA GLU A 41 -8.49 13.83 13.58
C GLU A 41 -7.65 12.56 13.37
N ARG A 42 -7.16 12.32 12.16
CA ARG A 42 -6.26 11.19 11.91
C ARG A 42 -4.91 11.36 12.61
N ASP A 43 -4.36 12.56 12.58
CA ASP A 43 -3.07 12.86 13.20
C ASP A 43 -3.15 12.76 14.74
N THR A 44 -4.24 13.23 15.34
CA THR A 44 -4.50 13.10 16.80
C THR A 44 -4.69 11.64 17.22
N LYS A 45 -5.53 10.86 16.53
CA LYS A 45 -5.68 9.42 16.80
C LYS A 45 -4.35 8.67 16.70
N ARG A 46 -3.48 9.04 15.75
CA ARG A 46 -2.14 8.44 15.63
C ARG A 46 -1.23 8.77 16.81
N GLN A 47 -1.29 10.01 17.30
CA GLN A 47 -0.55 10.42 18.49
C GLN A 47 -1.04 9.66 19.73
N GLU A 48 -2.36 9.52 19.90
CA GLU A 48 -2.95 8.73 21.01
C GLU A 48 -2.52 7.26 20.98
N LEU A 49 -2.43 6.67 19.79
CA LEU A 49 -1.96 5.28 19.60
C LEU A 49 -0.44 5.13 19.70
N GLY A 50 0.31 6.21 19.95
CA GLY A 50 1.78 6.19 19.99
C GLY A 50 2.44 5.81 18.67
N ILE A 51 1.71 5.91 17.54
CA ILE A 51 2.22 5.57 16.21
C ILE A 51 3.06 6.75 15.74
N ALA A 52 4.35 6.72 16.09
CA ALA A 52 5.31 7.73 15.70
C ALA A 52 5.83 7.48 14.28
N GLY A 53 5.38 8.28 13.31
CA GLY A 53 6.00 8.35 12.00
C GLY A 53 5.05 8.71 10.85
N PRO A 54 5.57 9.25 9.74
CA PRO A 54 4.83 9.35 8.50
C PRO A 54 4.44 7.94 8.02
N VAL A 55 3.34 7.84 7.27
CA VAL A 55 3.04 6.60 6.54
C VAL A 55 4.27 6.24 5.68
N PRO A 56 4.77 5.00 5.73
CA PRO A 56 5.87 4.59 4.86
C PRO A 56 5.58 4.96 3.41
N ARG A 57 6.56 5.52 2.71
CA ARG A 57 6.39 6.00 1.33
C ARG A 57 5.93 4.89 0.38
N GLU A 58 6.36 3.67 0.65
CA GLU A 58 5.96 2.45 -0.07
C GLU A 58 4.43 2.28 -0.07
N VAL A 59 3.79 2.43 1.11
CA VAL A 59 2.33 2.39 1.25
C VAL A 59 1.67 3.51 0.45
N VAL A 60 2.21 4.73 0.53
CA VAL A 60 1.67 5.91 -0.18
C VAL A 60 1.74 5.72 -1.71
N ASN A 61 2.80 5.09 -2.20
CA ASN A 61 3.02 4.83 -3.62
C ASN A 61 2.29 3.56 -4.12
N GLY A 62 1.56 2.85 -3.24
CA GLY A 62 0.91 1.58 -3.59
C GLY A 62 1.90 0.44 -3.89
N GLN A 63 3.14 0.55 -3.38
CA GLN A 63 4.14 -0.50 -3.52
C GLN A 63 4.00 -1.49 -2.38
N MET A 64 3.80 -2.77 -2.73
CA MET A 64 3.67 -3.84 -1.74
C MET A 64 5.05 -4.16 -1.15
N ASN A 65 5.17 -4.08 0.17
CA ASN A 65 6.37 -4.43 0.92
C ASN A 65 6.14 -5.73 1.73
N PRO A 66 7.19 -6.33 2.32
CA PRO A 66 7.05 -7.60 3.06
C PRO A 66 6.08 -7.51 4.26
N GLU A 67 6.10 -6.39 4.98
CA GLU A 67 5.25 -6.17 6.16
C GLU A 67 3.76 -6.06 5.79
N LEU A 68 3.45 -5.28 4.75
CA LEU A 68 2.10 -5.10 4.22
C LEU A 68 1.57 -6.39 3.63
N TYR A 69 2.40 -7.15 2.90
CA TYR A 69 2.01 -8.44 2.37
C TYR A 69 1.66 -9.43 3.49
N ALA A 70 2.37 -9.39 4.62
CA ALA A 70 2.05 -10.22 5.78
C ALA A 70 0.69 -9.83 6.41
N VAL A 71 0.39 -8.53 6.49
CA VAL A 71 -0.92 -8.04 6.95
C VAL A 71 -2.04 -8.45 5.99
N GLU A 72 -1.84 -8.26 4.69
CA GLU A 72 -2.83 -8.63 3.66
C GLU A 72 -3.11 -10.14 3.65
N CYS A 73 -2.07 -10.97 3.82
CA CYS A 73 -2.24 -12.41 4.00
C CYS A 73 -3.10 -12.78 5.22
N ARG A 74 -2.97 -12.05 6.36
CA ARG A 74 -3.81 -12.27 7.54
C ARG A 74 -5.25 -11.88 7.29
N LEU A 75 -5.48 -10.72 6.69
CA LEU A 75 -6.83 -10.23 6.34
C LEU A 75 -7.53 -11.17 5.35
N HIS A 76 -6.82 -11.70 4.36
CA HIS A 76 -7.36 -12.69 3.43
C HIS A 76 -7.76 -13.98 4.16
N ALA A 77 -6.93 -14.45 5.10
CA ALA A 77 -7.25 -15.64 5.88
C ALA A 77 -8.50 -15.43 6.75
N GLU A 78 -8.63 -14.27 7.39
CA GLU A 78 -9.81 -13.88 8.18
C GLU A 78 -11.08 -13.80 7.33
N ALA A 79 -10.96 -13.32 6.09
CA ALA A 79 -12.06 -13.21 5.14
C ALA A 79 -12.36 -14.52 4.38
N GLY A 80 -11.61 -15.60 4.61
CA GLY A 80 -11.74 -16.85 3.86
C GLY A 80 -11.34 -16.75 2.38
N LEU A 81 -10.53 -15.74 2.03
CA LEU A 81 -10.06 -15.49 0.68
C LEU A 81 -8.72 -16.20 0.40
N PRO A 82 -8.43 -16.56 -0.86
CA PRO A 82 -7.12 -17.09 -1.24
C PRO A 82 -6.03 -16.05 -1.02
N LYS A 83 -4.79 -16.48 -0.75
CA LYS A 83 -3.67 -15.56 -0.49
C LYS A 83 -3.45 -14.58 -1.65
N PRO A 84 -3.11 -13.31 -1.36
CA PRO A 84 -2.81 -12.31 -2.37
C PRO A 84 -1.56 -12.69 -3.19
N LEU A 85 -1.39 -12.03 -4.35
CA LEU A 85 -0.21 -12.20 -5.18
C LEU A 85 1.04 -11.71 -4.42
N PRO A 86 2.17 -12.44 -4.50
CA PRO A 86 3.39 -12.06 -3.79
C PRO A 86 3.97 -10.75 -4.32
N TYR A 87 4.56 -9.97 -3.42
CA TYR A 87 5.26 -8.73 -3.76
C TYR A 87 6.54 -8.98 -4.56
N GLN A 88 7.04 -7.92 -5.20
CA GLN A 88 8.26 -7.98 -6.00
C GLN A 88 9.49 -8.21 -5.09
N GLY A 89 10.26 -9.27 -5.36
CA GLY A 89 11.40 -9.68 -4.51
C GLY A 89 11.05 -10.75 -3.46
N TYR A 90 9.78 -11.15 -3.32
CA TYR A 90 9.36 -12.17 -2.34
C TYR A 90 10.14 -13.49 -2.44
N LYS A 91 10.49 -13.92 -3.66
CA LYS A 91 11.28 -15.14 -3.87
C LYS A 91 12.73 -15.03 -3.35
N GLU A 92 13.33 -13.86 -3.51
CA GLU A 92 14.69 -13.58 -3.06
C GLU A 92 14.74 -13.51 -1.53
N ASP A 93 13.74 -12.87 -0.92
CA ASP A 93 13.58 -12.82 0.55
C ASP A 93 13.31 -14.21 1.15
N LEU A 94 12.50 -15.04 0.47
CA LEU A 94 12.29 -16.44 0.84
C LEU A 94 13.59 -17.24 0.77
N ALA A 95 14.38 -17.07 -0.30
CA ALA A 95 15.65 -17.76 -0.45
C ALA A 95 16.65 -17.34 0.63
N ARG A 96 16.72 -16.04 0.93
CA ARG A 96 17.57 -15.48 1.99
C ARG A 96 17.17 -16.02 3.37
N SER A 97 15.87 -16.05 3.66
CA SER A 97 15.33 -16.59 4.93
C SER A 97 15.60 -18.09 5.07
N ARG A 98 15.49 -18.85 3.98
CA ARG A 98 15.84 -20.29 3.97
C ARG A 98 17.33 -20.54 4.14
N ALA A 99 18.19 -19.68 3.62
CA ALA A 99 19.63 -19.79 3.79
C ALA A 99 20.06 -19.54 5.25
N THR A 100 19.40 -18.62 5.96
CA THR A 100 19.67 -18.34 7.39
C THR A 100 19.03 -19.34 8.33
N THR A 101 17.99 -20.05 7.89
CA THR A 101 17.36 -21.11 8.68
C THR A 101 18.18 -22.38 8.48
N HIS A 102 19.13 -22.66 9.39
CA HIS A 102 19.84 -23.93 9.39
C HIS A 102 18.81 -25.08 9.39
N CYS A 103 18.72 -25.80 8.27
CA CYS A 103 18.02 -27.07 8.23
C CYS A 103 18.73 -28.03 9.19
N VAL A 104 18.19 -28.18 10.40
CA VAL A 104 18.53 -29.31 11.27
C VAL A 104 17.95 -30.55 10.59
N GLY A 105 18.72 -31.14 9.68
CA GLY A 105 18.34 -32.36 8.99
C GLY A 105 18.26 -33.49 10.01
N PHE A 106 17.10 -34.15 10.11
CA PHE A 106 17.01 -35.43 10.80
C PHE A 106 17.80 -36.46 9.99
N VAL A 107 18.97 -36.85 10.48
CA VAL A 107 19.77 -37.92 9.87
C VAL A 107 19.20 -39.25 10.34
N GLY A 108 18.66 -40.03 9.41
CA GLY A 108 18.22 -41.39 9.70
C GLY A 108 19.39 -42.25 10.19
N PHE A 109 19.14 -43.14 11.15
CA PHE A 109 20.15 -44.04 11.72
C PHE A 109 20.88 -44.88 10.65
N ARG A 110 20.18 -45.21 9.56
CA ARG A 110 20.72 -45.91 8.39
C ARG A 110 21.82 -45.10 7.69
N THR A 111 21.66 -43.79 7.59
CA THR A 111 22.62 -42.88 6.96
C THR A 111 23.90 -42.77 7.80
N LEU A 112 23.78 -42.76 9.13
CA LEU A 112 24.91 -42.84 10.05
C LEU A 112 25.66 -44.17 9.92
N LEU A 113 24.94 -45.30 9.88
CA LEU A 113 25.55 -46.62 9.72
C LEU A 113 26.31 -46.77 8.39
N GLN A 114 25.80 -46.21 7.30
CA GLN A 114 26.49 -46.20 6.00
C GLN A 114 27.77 -45.36 6.05
N ALA A 115 27.73 -44.18 6.66
CA ALA A 115 28.90 -43.32 6.79
C ALA A 115 30.00 -43.96 7.67
N VAL A 116 29.62 -44.64 8.76
CA VAL A 116 30.57 -45.36 9.63
C VAL A 116 31.21 -46.54 8.88
N ARG A 117 30.42 -47.33 8.15
CA ARG A 117 30.94 -48.44 7.35
C ARG A 117 31.90 -47.98 6.26
N ALA A 118 31.61 -46.88 5.57
CA ALA A 118 32.48 -46.33 4.53
C ALA A 118 33.84 -45.81 5.05
N ARG A 119 33.94 -45.52 6.36
CA ARG A 119 35.17 -45.01 6.98
C ARG A 119 36.07 -46.10 7.57
N ASN A 120 35.55 -47.31 7.72
CA ASN A 120 36.22 -48.46 8.32
C ASN A 120 36.54 -49.57 7.29
N VAL A 121 36.52 -49.23 6.00
CA VAL A 121 37.09 -50.00 4.88
C VAL A 121 38.34 -49.26 4.43
#